data_AF-W2TUN6-F1
#
_entry.id   AF-W2TUN6-F1
#
_cell.length_a   1.000
_cell.length_b   1.000
_cell.length_c   1.000
_cell.angle_alpha   90.00
_cell.angle_beta   90.00
_cell.angle_gamma   90.00
#
_symmetry.space_group_name_H-M   'P 1'
#
loop_
_entity.id
_entity.type
_entity.pdbx_description
1 polymer ?
#
loop_
_entity_poly.entity_id
_entity_poly.type
_entity_poly.pdbx_seq_one_letter_code
_entity_poly.pdbx_strand_id
1 'polypeptide(L)'
;MANTVPDHAKCVVKVLDRTKHMKRIRIVKNKQTNHIKHKPVKIAVESTNSKPFMEARNREWVGGFRMSRSKRESGQVINRQSYDITTADDETLFSKVARQMTKTMRKLKDKPGTEGWRSAIQRIKNVGAEAREQKNRRKELKKRLRQMIDNTPDEFQDPRKPLAMKEMNLQDDHLAKQKKATKKKREEIRIPMRIVRESIKKDDLDKQGYAFLDAKQLDLVYGGDSPYKKTDSLRMFKKMRRLRDDPDHFVEQDIRALAEAKKFRVRQKDIVSSPFIMTPLTFASAPLSNTFIVLSPLVLSPITLSPAVLGPIILSPWVFIPLVLSPRVLSPLIVNPLIFSPIILSPLVLHPLILVPGVFNPIVLSPLVLSPFILSPQVFTPVILSPMVLNPLILTPMAGSPLILSPFVLSPIIYSPQFLFAVVLSPYALSPLIESKLIASEVVLSPSWLS
;
A
#
# COMPACT_ATOMS: atom_id res chain seq x y z
N MET A 1 -31.91 21.78 11.03
CA MET A 1 -31.01 20.61 11.07
C MET A 1 -30.25 20.57 9.75
N ALA A 2 -28.94 20.35 9.78
CA ALA A 2 -28.13 20.32 8.56
C ALA A 2 -28.12 18.90 7.98
N ASN A 3 -28.57 18.73 6.74
CA ASN A 3 -28.76 17.41 6.12
C ASN A 3 -27.54 16.98 5.26
N THR A 4 -26.56 17.87 5.07
CA THR A 4 -25.35 17.58 4.29
C THR A 4 -24.10 17.90 5.11
N VAL A 5 -23.00 17.17 4.85
CA VAL A 5 -21.71 17.36 5.52
C VAL A 5 -21.20 18.82 5.40
N PRO A 6 -21.27 19.49 4.23
CA PRO A 6 -20.92 20.91 4.13
C PRO A 6 -21.80 21.84 4.96
N ASP A 7 -23.11 21.58 5.07
CA ASP A 7 -24.00 22.42 5.86
C ASP A 7 -23.80 22.22 7.36
N HIS A 8 -23.44 20.99 7.78
CA HIS A 8 -23.05 20.71 9.15
C HIS A 8 -21.72 21.41 9.48
N ALA A 9 -20.74 21.35 8.57
CA ALA A 9 -19.47 22.06 8.71
C ALA A 9 -19.68 23.59 8.80
N LYS A 10 -20.55 24.20 7.98
CA LYS A 10 -20.92 25.63 8.09
C LYS A 10 -21.53 25.96 9.46
N CYS A 11 -22.33 25.07 10.02
CA CYS A 11 -22.91 25.26 11.36
C CYS A 11 -21.81 25.25 12.43
N VAL A 12 -20.88 24.29 12.37
CA VAL A 12 -19.74 24.18 13.28
C VAL A 12 -18.82 25.41 13.17
N VAL A 13 -18.52 25.88 11.95
CA VAL A 13 -17.73 27.11 11.75
C VAL A 13 -18.40 28.33 12.39
N LYS A 14 -19.72 28.49 12.24
CA LYS A 14 -20.47 29.58 12.90
C LYS A 14 -20.37 29.53 14.43
N VAL A 15 -20.34 28.34 15.02
CA VAL A 15 -20.16 28.16 16.47
C VAL A 15 -18.71 28.45 16.89
N LEU A 16 -17.73 27.97 16.11
CA LEU A 16 -16.31 28.23 16.34
C LEU A 16 -15.97 29.72 16.26
N ASP A 17 -16.53 30.44 15.29
CA ASP A 17 -16.28 31.88 15.14
C ASP A 17 -16.96 32.71 16.24
N ARG A 18 -18.13 32.27 16.74
CA ARG A 18 -18.79 32.88 17.92
C ARG A 18 -18.00 32.66 19.21
N THR A 19 -17.39 31.48 19.37
CA THR A 19 -16.62 31.13 20.58
C THR A 19 -15.22 31.74 20.62
N LYS A 20 -14.64 32.12 19.48
CA LYS A 20 -13.34 32.82 19.42
C LYS A 20 -13.34 34.22 20.03
N HIS A 21 -14.49 34.90 20.08
CA HIS A 21 -14.62 36.23 20.71
C HIS A 21 -14.78 36.18 22.24
N MET A 22 -15.06 35.02 22.81
CA MET A 22 -14.95 34.78 24.25
C MET A 22 -13.48 34.51 24.56
N LYS A 23 -12.76 35.49 25.13
CA LYS A 23 -11.35 35.33 25.54
C LYS A 23 -11.18 33.99 26.29
N ARG A 24 -10.37 33.09 25.74
CA ARG A 24 -9.91 31.87 26.44
C ARG A 24 -9.41 32.29 27.82
N ILE A 25 -10.06 31.80 28.88
CA ILE A 25 -9.53 31.89 30.24
C ILE A 25 -8.15 31.22 30.21
N ARG A 26 -7.13 31.98 30.62
CA ARG A 26 -5.73 31.52 30.65
C ARG A 26 -5.60 30.39 31.68
N ILE A 27 -5.40 29.16 31.20
CA ILE A 27 -4.67 28.17 31.98
C ILE A 27 -3.19 28.41 31.69
N VAL A 28 -2.50 28.96 32.68
CA VAL A 28 -1.08 29.28 32.64
C VAL A 28 -0.27 27.99 32.43
N LYS A 29 0.37 27.85 31.27
CA LYS A 29 1.69 27.22 31.15
C LYS A 29 2.57 28.07 30.23
N ASN A 30 3.63 28.61 30.82
CA ASN A 30 4.66 29.42 30.20
C ASN A 30 5.34 28.72 29.01
N LYS A 31 5.30 29.36 27.83
CA LYS A 31 6.52 29.67 27.05
C LYS A 31 6.20 30.63 25.90
N GLN A 32 7.01 31.66 25.77
CA GLN A 32 6.93 32.69 24.72
C GLN A 32 7.28 32.11 23.35
N THR A 33 6.47 32.38 22.33
CA THR A 33 6.89 32.28 20.93
C THR A 33 6.37 33.48 20.13
N ASN A 34 7.31 34.14 19.46
CA ASN A 34 7.12 35.35 18.66
C ASN A 34 6.12 35.15 17.51
N HIS A 35 5.16 36.06 17.40
CA HIS A 35 4.23 36.15 16.27
C HIS A 35 4.97 36.57 14.99
N ILE A 36 5.03 35.68 14.00
CA ILE A 36 5.34 36.04 12.61
C ILE A 36 4.02 35.98 11.83
N LYS A 37 3.57 37.13 11.32
CA LYS A 37 2.39 37.23 10.45
C LYS A 37 2.73 36.68 9.07
N HIS A 38 1.97 35.69 8.56
CA HIS A 38 2.05 35.26 7.16
C HIS A 38 0.78 35.63 6.40
N LYS A 39 0.97 36.27 5.23
CA LYS A 39 -0.08 36.61 4.25
C LYS A 39 -0.69 35.33 3.63
N PRO A 40 -1.98 35.32 3.27
CA PRO A 40 -2.59 34.18 2.59
C PRO A 40 -2.06 34.05 1.16
N VAL A 41 -1.58 32.86 0.81
CA VAL A 41 -1.23 32.47 -0.57
C VAL A 41 -2.51 32.04 -1.27
N LYS A 42 -2.89 32.76 -2.33
CA LYS A 42 -3.98 32.38 -3.24
C LYS A 42 -3.57 31.12 -4.01
N ILE A 43 -4.36 30.06 -3.91
CA ILE A 43 -4.21 28.87 -4.74
C ILE A 43 -5.00 29.15 -6.02
N ALA A 44 -4.29 29.41 -7.12
CA ALA A 44 -4.87 29.41 -8.45
C ALA A 44 -5.09 27.97 -8.90
N VAL A 45 -6.27 27.70 -9.46
CA VAL A 45 -6.60 26.44 -10.13
C VAL A 45 -6.19 26.61 -11.59
N GLU A 46 -5.08 25.99 -11.99
CA GLU A 46 -4.71 25.84 -13.39
C GLU A 46 -5.06 24.43 -13.86
N SER A 47 -5.88 24.36 -14.91
CA SER A 47 -6.14 23.17 -15.70
C SER A 47 -4.97 22.94 -16.66
N THR A 48 -4.31 21.79 -16.57
CA THR A 48 -3.37 21.36 -17.61
C THR A 48 -3.88 20.09 -18.29
N ASN A 49 -4.20 20.25 -19.58
CA ASN A 49 -4.51 19.18 -20.52
C ASN A 49 -3.30 18.25 -20.69
N SER A 50 -3.45 16.96 -20.38
CA SER A 50 -2.45 15.94 -20.73
C SER A 50 -2.81 15.29 -22.07
N LYS A 51 -1.86 15.35 -23.02
CA LYS A 51 -1.89 14.65 -24.33
C LYS A 51 -1.79 13.12 -24.18
N PRO A 52 -2.22 12.35 -25.20
CA PRO A 52 -2.50 10.91 -25.08
C PRO A 52 -1.24 10.04 -25.08
N PHE A 53 -1.37 8.86 -24.46
CA PHE A 53 -0.37 7.81 -24.35
C PHE A 53 -0.19 7.09 -25.71
N MET A 54 1.06 6.94 -26.12
CA MET A 54 1.47 6.29 -27.38
C MET A 54 1.26 4.77 -27.33
N GLU A 55 0.68 4.28 -28.41
CA GLU A 55 0.33 2.89 -28.69
C GLU A 55 1.59 2.05 -29.01
N ALA A 56 1.78 0.94 -28.30
CA ALA A 56 2.87 -0.01 -28.58
C ALA A 56 2.38 -1.07 -29.58
N ARG A 57 3.12 -1.17 -30.68
CA ARG A 57 2.87 -1.96 -31.89
C ARG A 57 2.55 -3.44 -31.66
N ASN A 58 1.59 -3.91 -32.46
CA ASN A 58 1.31 -5.27 -32.93
C ASN A 58 2.36 -6.34 -32.64
N ARG A 59 1.93 -7.39 -31.95
CA ARG A 59 2.43 -8.76 -32.15
C ARG A 59 1.23 -9.69 -32.27
N GLU A 60 0.98 -10.13 -33.49
CA GLU A 60 0.03 -11.18 -33.83
C GLU A 60 0.42 -12.47 -33.10
N TRP A 61 -0.52 -13.04 -32.37
CA TRP A 61 -0.39 -14.34 -31.74
C TRP A 61 -1.01 -15.39 -32.68
N VAL A 62 -0.16 -16.25 -33.23
CA VAL A 62 -0.54 -17.41 -34.05
C VAL A 62 -0.46 -18.66 -33.16
N GLY A 63 -1.42 -19.57 -33.37
CA GLY A 63 -1.84 -20.61 -32.44
C GLY A 63 -0.82 -21.68 -32.03
N GLY A 64 -1.20 -22.43 -30.99
CA GLY A 64 -0.52 -23.65 -30.57
C GLY A 64 -0.90 -24.08 -29.15
N PHE A 65 -1.90 -24.97 -29.02
CA PHE A 65 -2.25 -25.60 -27.75
C PHE A 65 -1.08 -26.45 -27.23
N ARG A 66 -0.62 -26.17 -26.00
CA ARG A 66 0.19 -27.09 -25.20
C ARG A 66 -0.43 -27.26 -23.81
N MET A 67 -0.80 -28.49 -23.50
CA MET A 67 -1.27 -28.92 -22.18
C MET A 67 -0.14 -28.82 -21.15
N SER A 68 -0.25 -27.90 -20.19
CA SER A 68 0.62 -27.87 -19.01
C SER A 68 0.11 -28.90 -17.99
N ARG A 69 0.84 -30.01 -17.86
CA ARG A 69 0.64 -31.03 -16.84
C ARG A 69 1.07 -30.43 -15.50
N SER A 70 0.15 -30.19 -14.56
CA SER A 70 0.52 -29.68 -13.25
C SER A 70 1.33 -30.74 -12.49
N LYS A 71 2.61 -30.44 -12.28
CA LYS A 71 3.50 -31.22 -11.42
C LYS A 71 3.19 -30.80 -9.99
N ARG A 72 2.88 -31.76 -9.11
CA ARG A 72 2.66 -31.52 -7.68
C ARG A 72 3.85 -30.73 -7.11
N GLU A 73 3.58 -29.58 -6.50
CA GLU A 73 4.58 -28.75 -5.84
C GLU A 73 5.12 -29.49 -4.62
N SER A 74 6.32 -30.03 -4.73
CA SER A 74 7.19 -30.27 -3.57
C SER A 74 7.52 -28.90 -2.97
N GLY A 75 7.27 -28.73 -1.66
CA GLY A 75 7.45 -27.46 -0.95
C GLY A 75 8.70 -26.71 -1.38
N GLN A 76 8.53 -25.44 -1.78
CA GLN A 76 9.63 -24.57 -2.16
C GLN A 76 10.63 -24.49 -1.00
N VAL A 77 11.82 -25.05 -1.20
CA VAL A 77 12.99 -24.68 -0.41
C VAL A 77 13.20 -23.19 -0.66
N ILE A 78 12.89 -22.38 0.35
CA ILE A 78 13.11 -20.93 0.35
C ILE A 78 14.62 -20.72 0.22
N ASN A 79 15.07 -20.47 -1.01
CA ASN A 79 16.47 -20.28 -1.34
C ASN A 79 16.94 -18.95 -0.75
N ARG A 80 18.21 -18.82 -0.36
CA ARG A 80 18.77 -17.55 0.18
C ARG A 80 18.50 -16.31 -0.68
N GLN A 81 18.24 -16.53 -1.98
CA GLN A 81 17.90 -15.51 -2.98
C GLN A 81 16.47 -14.97 -2.89
N SER A 82 15.56 -15.62 -2.13
CA SER A 82 14.20 -15.13 -1.90
C SER A 82 14.10 -14.19 -0.69
N TYR A 83 15.21 -13.93 0.00
CA TYR A 83 15.32 -12.77 0.87
C TYR A 83 15.72 -11.58 0.01
N ASP A 84 14.88 -10.54 -0.02
CA ASP A 84 15.34 -9.21 -0.41
C ASP A 84 16.34 -8.75 0.65
N ILE A 85 17.61 -9.08 0.44
CA ILE A 85 18.71 -8.53 1.25
C ILE A 85 18.63 -7.02 1.04
N THR A 86 18.34 -6.28 2.11
CA THR A 86 18.26 -4.81 2.12
C THR A 86 19.35 -4.24 1.21
N THR A 87 18.94 -3.64 0.11
CA THR A 87 19.89 -3.08 -0.85
C THR A 87 20.57 -1.87 -0.19
N ALA A 88 21.70 -1.39 -0.74
CA ALA A 88 22.40 -0.22 -0.19
C ALA A 88 21.51 1.05 -0.10
N ASP A 89 20.36 1.02 -0.77
CA ASP A 89 19.35 2.07 -0.81
C ASP A 89 18.27 1.93 0.29
N ASP A 90 18.13 0.75 0.92
CA ASP A 90 17.22 0.49 2.05
C ASP A 90 17.88 0.71 3.42
N GLU A 91 19.19 0.98 3.43
CA GLU A 91 19.93 1.26 4.66
C GLU A 91 19.48 2.60 5.28
N THR A 92 18.88 2.51 6.47
CA THR A 92 18.55 3.65 7.34
C THR A 92 19.75 4.59 7.54
N LEU A 93 19.49 5.88 7.78
CA LEU A 93 20.56 6.87 8.00
C LEU A 93 21.55 6.44 9.11
N PHE A 94 21.06 5.75 10.15
CA PHE A 94 21.86 5.27 11.26
C PHE A 94 22.66 4.01 10.94
N SER A 95 22.16 3.09 10.12
CA SER A 95 22.93 1.92 9.68
C SER A 95 24.12 2.32 8.82
N LYS A 96 23.98 3.37 7.97
CA LYS A 96 25.10 3.94 7.20
C LYS A 96 26.19 4.51 8.11
N VAL A 97 25.80 5.22 9.17
CA VAL A 97 26.73 5.74 10.18
C VAL A 97 27.43 4.60 10.92
N ALA A 98 26.68 3.62 11.43
CA ALA A 98 27.22 2.48 12.17
C ALA A 98 28.19 1.66 11.32
N ARG A 99 27.87 1.44 10.03
CA ARG A 99 28.73 0.74 9.07
C ARG A 99 30.01 1.51 8.79
N GLN A 100 29.93 2.84 8.74
CA GLN A 100 31.11 3.67 8.53
C GLN A 100 31.99 3.73 9.79
N MET A 101 31.39 3.83 10.98
CA MET A 101 32.10 3.75 12.25
C MET A 101 32.83 2.41 12.39
N THR A 102 32.17 1.29 12.06
CA THR A 102 32.81 -0.03 12.05
C THR A 102 33.91 -0.13 11.00
N LYS A 103 33.75 0.42 9.79
CA LYS A 103 34.82 0.50 8.79
C LYS A 103 36.01 1.33 9.27
N THR A 104 35.76 2.47 9.92
CA THR A 104 36.83 3.29 10.49
C THR A 104 37.54 2.56 11.64
N MET A 105 36.79 1.84 12.48
CA MET A 105 37.36 1.04 13.56
C MET A 105 38.19 -0.13 13.03
N ARG A 106 37.75 -0.82 11.97
CA ARG A 106 38.56 -1.85 11.28
C ARG A 106 39.84 -1.26 10.71
N LYS A 107 39.74 -0.12 10.00
CA LYS A 107 40.92 0.61 9.48
C LYS A 107 41.86 1.14 10.56
N LEU A 108 41.36 1.35 11.78
CA LEU A 108 42.18 1.74 12.93
C LEU A 108 42.83 0.50 13.57
N LYS A 109 42.12 -0.63 13.62
CA LYS A 109 42.58 -1.91 14.16
C LYS A 109 43.67 -2.55 13.30
N ASP A 110 43.56 -2.45 11.97
CA ASP A 110 44.46 -3.13 11.01
C ASP A 110 45.68 -2.28 10.62
N LYS A 111 45.99 -1.18 11.32
CA LYS A 111 47.14 -0.33 11.00
C LYS A 111 48.43 -0.86 11.64
N PRO A 112 49.44 -1.26 10.84
CA PRO A 112 50.75 -1.60 11.38
C PRO A 112 51.48 -0.30 11.75
N GLY A 113 51.67 -0.07 13.05
CA GLY A 113 52.46 1.03 13.59
C GLY A 113 51.68 2.31 13.93
N THR A 114 51.99 2.89 15.09
CA THR A 114 51.49 4.19 15.54
C THR A 114 52.34 5.30 14.98
N GLU A 115 52.02 5.78 13.78
CA GLU A 115 52.60 7.02 13.28
C GLU A 115 52.08 8.19 14.14
N GLY A 116 52.98 9.00 14.67
CA GLY A 116 52.60 10.20 15.41
C GLY A 116 51.78 11.15 14.53
N TRP A 117 50.74 11.77 15.08
CA TRP A 117 49.88 12.72 14.35
C TRP A 117 50.65 13.81 13.60
N ARG A 118 51.77 14.27 14.16
CA ARG A 118 52.65 15.26 13.52
C ARG A 118 53.24 14.77 12.20
N SER A 119 53.75 13.54 12.14
CA SER A 119 54.34 12.99 10.91
C SER A 119 53.27 12.76 9.84
N ALA A 120 52.09 12.29 10.24
CA ALA A 120 50.95 12.14 9.34
C ALA A 120 50.51 13.48 8.71
N ILE A 121 50.40 14.54 9.52
CA ILE A 121 50.06 15.89 9.03
C ILE A 121 51.12 16.39 8.04
N GLN A 122 52.40 16.19 8.35
CA GLN A 122 53.50 16.64 7.50
C GLN A 122 53.51 15.92 6.15
N ARG A 123 53.27 14.60 6.12
CA ARG A 123 53.11 13.87 4.86
C ARG A 123 51.91 14.35 4.05
N ILE A 124 50.76 14.60 4.70
CA ILE A 124 49.57 15.14 4.00
C ILE A 124 49.88 16.52 3.39
N LYS A 125 50.65 17.36 4.10
CA LYS A 125 51.09 18.66 3.58
C LYS A 125 51.98 18.51 2.35
N ASN A 126 52.95 17.59 2.39
CA ASN A 126 53.86 17.33 1.27
C ASN A 126 53.12 16.78 0.05
N VAL A 127 52.30 15.73 0.23
CA VAL A 127 51.44 15.18 -0.84
C VAL A 127 50.49 16.25 -1.40
N GLY A 128 49.96 17.12 -0.54
CA GLY A 128 49.13 18.25 -0.95
C GLY A 128 49.90 19.30 -1.77
N ALA A 129 51.16 19.54 -1.46
CA ALA A 129 52.03 20.46 -2.20
C ALA A 129 52.39 19.88 -3.58
N GLU A 130 52.84 18.63 -3.64
CA GLU A 130 53.15 17.92 -4.88
C GLU A 130 51.97 17.88 -5.84
N ALA A 131 50.77 17.56 -5.33
CA ALA A 131 49.55 17.54 -6.13
C ALA A 131 49.16 18.93 -6.69
N ARG A 132 49.44 20.02 -5.95
CA ARG A 132 49.23 21.40 -6.44
C ARG A 132 50.22 21.74 -7.55
N GLU A 133 51.47 21.34 -7.38
CA GLU A 133 52.54 21.60 -8.34
C GLU A 133 52.32 20.85 -9.66
N GLN A 134 51.94 19.56 -9.60
CA GLN A 134 51.53 18.79 -10.78
C GLN A 134 50.34 19.44 -11.52
N LYS A 135 49.36 19.96 -10.77
CA LYS A 135 48.22 20.68 -11.35
C LYS A 135 48.65 21.98 -12.06
N ASN A 136 49.59 22.73 -11.49
CA ASN A 136 50.10 23.96 -12.09
C ASN A 136 50.88 23.66 -13.37
N ARG A 137 51.80 22.68 -13.34
CA ARG A 137 52.53 22.21 -14.53
C ARG A 137 51.59 21.80 -15.67
N ARG A 138 50.53 21.05 -15.35
CA ARG A 138 49.52 20.64 -16.35
C ARG A 138 48.75 21.81 -16.95
N LYS A 139 48.42 22.83 -16.15
CA LYS A 139 47.76 24.06 -16.63
C LYS A 139 48.67 24.87 -17.55
N GLU A 140 49.94 25.00 -17.20
CA GLU A 140 50.95 25.69 -18.02
C GLU A 140 51.15 24.98 -19.36
N LEU A 141 51.28 23.65 -19.33
CA LEU A 141 51.38 22.84 -20.55
C LEU A 141 50.15 23.02 -21.45
N LYS A 142 48.95 23.03 -20.86
CA LYS A 142 47.69 23.30 -21.59
C LYS A 142 47.63 24.71 -22.17
N LYS A 143 48.13 25.72 -21.46
CA LYS A 143 48.21 27.11 -21.94
C LYS A 143 49.17 27.23 -23.12
N ARG A 144 50.36 26.61 -23.03
CA ARG A 144 51.34 26.58 -24.13
C ARG A 144 50.77 25.87 -25.35
N LEU A 145 50.11 24.72 -25.17
CA LEU A 145 49.45 23.99 -26.26
C LEU A 145 48.36 24.81 -26.95
N ARG A 146 47.56 25.57 -26.20
CA ARG A 146 46.57 26.49 -26.79
C ARG A 146 47.22 27.60 -27.61
N GLN A 147 48.23 28.27 -27.06
CA GLN A 147 48.96 29.31 -27.77
C GLN A 147 49.60 28.80 -29.07
N MET A 148 50.11 27.56 -29.09
CA MET A 148 50.63 26.95 -30.32
C MET A 148 49.52 26.69 -31.34
N ILE A 149 48.33 26.22 -30.91
CA ILE A 149 47.18 25.98 -31.79
C ILE A 149 46.66 27.29 -32.38
N ASP A 150 46.46 28.30 -31.53
CA ASP A 150 45.87 29.60 -31.91
C ASP A 150 46.78 30.40 -32.87
N ASN A 151 48.11 30.21 -32.80
CA ASN A 151 49.09 30.89 -33.65
C ASN A 151 49.34 30.18 -34.99
N THR A 152 48.80 28.97 -35.22
CA THR A 152 49.03 28.20 -36.46
C THR A 152 47.79 28.30 -37.35
N PRO A 153 47.88 28.77 -38.61
CA PRO A 153 46.75 28.78 -39.53
C PRO A 153 46.23 27.35 -39.79
N ASP A 154 44.91 27.19 -39.93
CA ASP A 154 44.21 25.90 -39.93
C ASP A 154 44.72 24.92 -41.01
N GLU A 155 45.29 25.43 -42.10
CA GLU A 155 45.85 24.67 -43.23
C GLU A 155 47.14 23.91 -42.87
N PHE A 156 47.88 24.35 -41.85
CA PHE A 156 49.15 23.77 -41.39
C PHE A 156 49.04 23.09 -40.00
N GLN A 157 47.83 22.82 -39.54
CA GLN A 157 47.60 22.34 -38.19
C GLN A 157 47.80 20.83 -38.07
N ASP A 158 48.83 20.41 -37.31
CA ASP A 158 49.05 19.00 -37.02
C ASP A 158 47.86 18.39 -36.26
N PRO A 159 47.26 17.27 -36.71
CA PRO A 159 46.10 16.67 -36.05
C PRO A 159 46.40 16.14 -34.63
N ARG A 160 47.68 15.93 -34.29
CA ARG A 160 48.11 15.41 -32.98
C ARG A 160 47.94 16.41 -31.84
N LYS A 161 48.10 17.72 -32.10
CA LYS A 161 48.00 18.79 -31.08
C LYS A 161 46.57 18.96 -30.53
N PRO A 162 45.50 19.05 -31.36
CA PRO A 162 44.14 19.10 -30.86
C PRO A 162 43.70 17.79 -30.21
N LEU A 163 44.19 16.63 -30.68
CA LEU A 163 43.95 15.33 -30.04
C LEU A 163 44.53 15.29 -28.61
N ALA A 164 45.78 15.69 -28.40
CA ALA A 164 46.40 15.77 -27.08
C ALA A 164 45.66 16.74 -26.14
N MET A 165 45.14 17.86 -26.68
CA MET A 165 44.31 18.80 -25.91
C MET A 165 42.98 18.16 -25.47
N LYS A 166 42.35 17.37 -26.35
CA LYS A 166 41.11 16.64 -26.07
C LYS A 166 41.32 15.56 -25.00
N GLU A 167 42.41 14.81 -25.07
CA GLU A 167 42.78 13.81 -24.04
C GLU A 167 42.97 14.44 -22.66
N MET A 168 43.70 15.56 -22.58
CA MET A 168 43.86 16.30 -21.33
C MET A 168 42.53 16.85 -20.79
N ASN A 169 41.62 17.31 -21.64
CA ASN A 169 40.28 17.74 -21.23
C ASN A 169 39.47 16.57 -20.66
N LEU A 170 39.48 15.42 -21.34
CA LEU A 170 38.80 14.21 -20.86
C LEU A 170 39.34 13.77 -19.49
N GLN A 171 40.66 13.80 -19.30
CA GLN A 171 41.28 13.43 -18.04
C GLN A 171 40.97 14.46 -16.92
N ASP A 172 40.82 15.75 -17.24
CA ASP A 172 40.31 16.77 -16.31
C ASP A 172 38.85 16.49 -15.91
N ASP A 173 38.02 16.13 -16.88
CA ASP A 173 36.61 15.80 -16.65
C ASP A 173 36.44 14.54 -15.79
N HIS A 174 37.25 13.50 -16.02
CA HIS A 174 37.29 12.31 -15.18
C HIS A 174 37.70 12.65 -13.73
N LEU A 175 38.72 13.47 -13.55
CA LEU A 175 39.19 13.89 -12.23
C LEU A 175 38.17 14.79 -11.51
N ALA A 176 37.46 15.64 -12.26
CA ALA A 176 36.35 16.44 -11.75
C ALA A 176 35.16 15.56 -11.34
N LYS A 177 34.79 14.55 -12.15
CA LYS A 177 33.76 13.57 -11.82
C LYS A 177 34.12 12.77 -10.56
N GLN A 178 35.37 12.30 -10.44
CA GLN A 178 35.84 11.61 -9.23
C GLN A 178 35.77 12.51 -7.98
N LYS A 179 36.19 13.78 -8.09
CA LYS A 179 36.07 14.75 -6.98
C LYS A 179 34.63 15.04 -6.58
N LYS A 180 33.71 15.12 -7.54
CA LYS A 180 32.27 15.26 -7.26
C LYS A 180 31.75 14.01 -6.52
N ALA A 181 32.14 12.82 -6.96
CA ALA A 181 31.74 11.57 -6.33
C ALA A 181 32.28 11.42 -4.89
N THR A 182 33.55 11.77 -4.65
CA THR A 182 34.14 11.73 -3.30
C THR A 182 33.55 12.80 -2.38
N LYS A 183 33.26 14.00 -2.90
CA LYS A 183 32.52 15.03 -2.15
C LYS A 183 31.13 14.53 -1.76
N LYS A 184 30.38 13.93 -2.69
CA LYS A 184 29.05 13.37 -2.43
C LYS A 184 29.09 12.30 -1.33
N LYS A 185 30.01 11.33 -1.43
CA LYS A 185 30.23 10.30 -0.40
C LYS A 185 30.59 10.90 0.98
N ARG A 186 31.34 12.01 1.01
CA ARG A 186 31.68 12.70 2.25
C ARG A 186 30.47 13.39 2.87
N GLU A 187 29.63 14.05 2.07
CA GLU A 187 28.41 14.69 2.56
C GLU A 187 27.37 13.67 3.05
N GLU A 188 27.25 12.53 2.37
CA GLU A 188 26.40 11.40 2.79
C GLU A 188 26.70 10.94 4.22
N ILE A 189 27.97 11.00 4.65
CA ILE A 189 28.38 10.63 6.01
C ILE A 189 28.27 11.83 6.96
N ARG A 190 28.62 13.03 6.49
CA ARG A 190 28.64 14.24 7.32
C ARG A 190 27.24 14.57 7.83
N ILE A 191 26.22 14.44 6.99
CA ILE A 191 24.84 14.84 7.30
C ILE A 191 24.27 14.03 8.47
N PRO A 192 24.27 12.68 8.45
CA PRO A 192 23.86 11.87 9.59
C PRO A 192 24.68 12.14 10.87
N MET A 193 26.00 12.28 10.76
CA MET A 193 26.87 12.60 11.91
C MET A 193 26.55 13.96 12.52
N ARG A 194 26.21 14.94 11.67
CA ARG A 194 25.80 16.27 12.08
C ARG A 194 24.46 16.24 12.80
N ILE A 195 23.51 15.41 12.35
CA ILE A 195 22.20 15.22 13.01
C ILE A 195 22.37 14.56 14.38
N VAL A 196 23.20 13.51 14.47
CA VAL A 196 23.51 12.86 15.76
C VAL A 196 24.13 13.86 16.75
N ARG A 197 24.99 14.77 16.25
CA ARG A 197 25.65 15.78 17.07
C ARG A 197 24.74 16.96 17.43
N GLU A 198 23.92 17.43 16.51
CA GLU A 198 23.04 18.60 16.70
C GLU A 198 21.73 18.22 17.41
N SER A 199 21.34 16.95 17.41
CA SER A 199 20.01 16.55 17.86
C SER A 199 19.78 15.04 17.94
N ILE A 200 19.89 14.52 19.14
CA ILE A 200 18.80 13.72 19.71
C ILE A 200 18.51 14.41 21.04
N LYS A 201 17.29 14.89 21.25
CA LYS A 201 16.85 15.16 22.63
C LYS A 201 16.86 13.79 23.29
N LYS A 202 17.94 13.51 24.04
CA LYS A 202 18.17 12.19 24.62
C LYS A 202 16.94 11.72 25.40
N ASP A 203 16.28 12.66 26.07
CA ASP A 203 15.01 12.48 26.76
C ASP A 203 13.84 11.95 25.90
N ASP A 204 13.69 12.39 24.65
CA ASP A 204 12.60 11.93 23.77
C ASP A 204 12.88 10.50 23.28
N LEU A 205 14.15 10.22 22.96
CA LEU A 205 14.58 8.88 22.54
C LEU A 205 14.51 7.87 23.70
N ASP A 206 14.93 8.27 24.90
CA ASP A 206 14.91 7.42 26.09
C ASP A 206 13.46 7.11 26.54
N LYS A 207 12.52 8.04 26.31
CA LYS A 207 11.09 7.84 26.66
C LYS A 207 10.29 7.09 25.60
N GLN A 208 10.52 7.36 24.32
CA GLN A 208 9.66 6.86 23.22
C GLN A 208 10.35 5.83 22.32
N GLY A 209 11.67 5.67 22.43
CA GLY A 209 12.47 4.83 21.53
C GLY A 209 12.72 5.43 20.15
N TYR A 210 12.11 6.58 19.83
CA TYR A 210 12.31 7.32 18.59
C TYR A 210 12.26 8.84 18.85
N ALA A 211 12.90 9.61 17.98
CA ALA A 211 12.88 11.08 18.05
C ALA A 211 12.51 11.67 16.69
N PHE A 212 11.63 12.67 16.68
CA PHE A 212 11.28 13.40 15.47
C PHE A 212 12.34 14.44 15.13
N LEU A 213 12.68 14.55 13.84
CA LEU A 213 13.63 15.53 13.34
C LEU A 213 13.06 16.95 13.35
N ASP A 214 13.90 17.93 13.70
CA ASP A 214 13.58 19.34 13.62
C ASP A 214 13.33 19.80 12.17
N ALA A 215 12.61 20.91 11.95
CA ALA A 215 12.36 21.41 10.60
C ALA A 215 13.67 21.73 9.85
N LYS A 216 14.67 22.24 10.58
CA LYS A 216 16.04 22.48 10.08
C LYS A 216 16.77 21.17 9.77
N GLN A 217 16.57 20.13 10.58
CA GLN A 217 17.18 18.82 10.37
C GLN A 217 16.55 18.06 9.20
N LEU A 218 15.22 18.15 9.03
CA LEU A 218 14.52 17.62 7.86
C LEU A 218 15.00 18.28 6.57
N ASP A 219 15.25 19.59 6.60
CA ASP A 219 15.82 20.31 5.45
C ASP A 219 17.27 19.89 5.17
N LEU A 220 18.03 19.58 6.22
CA LEU A 220 19.41 19.12 6.09
C LEU A 220 19.49 17.68 5.52
N VAL A 221 18.52 16.82 5.86
CA VAL A 221 18.42 15.45 5.33
C VAL A 221 17.83 15.41 3.94
N TYR A 222 16.70 16.08 3.70
CA TYR A 222 15.87 15.90 2.50
C TYR A 222 15.82 17.13 1.60
N GLY A 223 16.47 18.24 1.98
CA GLY A 223 16.48 19.50 1.23
C GLY A 223 17.24 19.40 -0.10
N GLY A 224 17.16 20.47 -0.89
CA GLY A 224 17.69 20.52 -2.25
C GLY A 224 19.19 20.26 -2.37
N ASP A 225 19.95 20.63 -1.33
CA ASP A 225 21.42 20.52 -1.28
C ASP A 225 21.91 19.19 -0.67
N SER A 226 20.98 18.34 -0.21
CA SER A 226 21.30 17.07 0.43
C SER A 226 21.50 15.94 -0.60
N PRO A 227 22.40 14.97 -0.35
CA PRO A 227 22.53 13.78 -1.17
C PRO A 227 21.31 12.85 -1.08
N TYR A 228 20.44 13.05 -0.08
CA TYR A 228 19.18 12.30 0.12
C TYR A 228 17.94 13.11 -0.29
N LYS A 229 18.09 13.98 -1.30
CA LYS A 229 17.01 14.83 -1.83
C LYS A 229 15.77 14.02 -2.15
N LYS A 230 14.73 14.18 -1.30
CA LYS A 230 13.38 13.65 -1.52
C LYS A 230 12.38 14.76 -1.19
N THR A 231 11.97 15.50 -2.22
CA THR A 231 11.07 16.65 -2.09
C THR A 231 9.68 16.25 -1.59
N ASP A 232 9.22 15.06 -1.98
CA ASP A 232 7.90 14.55 -1.62
C ASP A 232 7.87 14.13 -0.14
N SER A 233 8.90 13.41 0.30
CA SER A 233 9.09 13.04 1.70
C SER A 233 9.22 14.29 2.58
N LEU A 234 9.99 15.29 2.16
CA LEU A 234 10.12 16.56 2.90
C LEU A 234 8.77 17.28 3.03
N ARG A 235 7.97 17.34 1.96
CA ARG A 235 6.63 17.95 1.99
C ARG A 235 5.70 17.19 2.94
N MET A 236 5.74 15.86 2.88
CA MET A 236 4.97 14.97 3.75
C MET A 236 5.38 15.13 5.22
N PHE A 237 6.66 15.09 5.54
CA PHE A 237 7.15 15.25 6.92
C PHE A 237 6.88 16.64 7.48
N LYS A 238 7.02 17.70 6.67
CA LYS A 238 6.60 19.07 7.08
C LYS A 238 5.09 19.13 7.35
N LYS A 239 4.26 18.39 6.59
CA LYS A 239 2.81 18.30 6.84
C LYS A 239 2.49 17.51 8.11
N MET A 240 3.09 16.33 8.31
CA MET A 240 2.88 15.51 9.50
C MET A 240 3.32 16.20 10.79
N ARG A 241 4.43 16.95 10.74
CA ARG A 241 4.87 17.73 11.89
C ARG A 241 3.89 18.84 12.25
N ARG A 242 3.40 19.58 11.24
CA ARG A 242 2.40 20.63 11.45
C ARG A 242 1.13 20.08 12.12
N LEU A 243 0.72 18.85 11.79
CA LEU A 243 -0.41 18.18 12.45
C LEU A 243 -0.16 17.86 13.93
N ARG A 244 1.10 17.68 14.35
CA ARG A 244 1.47 17.40 15.74
C ARG A 244 1.60 18.67 16.58
N ASP A 245 2.22 19.70 16.02
CA ASP A 245 2.53 20.94 16.75
C ASP A 245 1.24 21.71 17.09
N ASP A 246 0.22 21.70 16.21
CA ASP A 246 -1.09 22.34 16.44
C ASP A 246 -2.26 21.52 15.80
N PRO A 247 -2.71 20.41 16.42
CA PRO A 247 -3.78 19.57 15.86
C PRO A 247 -5.09 20.34 15.68
N ASP A 248 -5.41 21.22 16.63
CA ASP A 248 -6.66 21.99 16.65
C ASP A 248 -6.79 22.92 15.44
N HIS A 249 -5.68 23.52 14.99
CA HIS A 249 -5.69 24.47 13.89
C HIS A 249 -6.02 23.80 12.56
N PHE A 250 -5.55 22.57 12.33
CA PHE A 250 -5.84 21.81 11.12
C PHE A 250 -7.27 21.29 11.11
N VAL A 251 -7.76 20.83 12.26
CA VAL A 251 -9.17 20.44 12.40
C VAL A 251 -10.08 21.62 12.08
N GLU A 252 -9.80 22.80 12.64
CA GLU A 252 -10.54 24.01 12.30
C GLU A 252 -10.42 24.40 10.81
N GLN A 253 -9.24 24.27 10.22
CA GLN A 253 -9.01 24.59 8.81
C GLN A 253 -9.73 23.63 7.87
N ASP A 254 -9.69 22.33 8.16
CA ASP A 254 -10.39 21.31 7.39
C ASP A 254 -11.91 21.47 7.52
N ILE A 255 -12.41 21.75 8.73
CA ILE A 255 -13.84 22.07 8.95
C ILE A 255 -14.25 23.31 8.14
N ARG A 256 -13.41 24.33 8.04
CA ARG A 256 -13.67 25.51 7.20
C ARG A 256 -13.63 25.20 5.71
N ALA A 257 -12.66 24.41 5.26
CA ALA A 257 -12.60 23.95 3.87
C ALA A 257 -13.82 23.08 3.50
N LEU A 258 -14.32 22.27 4.44
CA LEU A 258 -15.54 21.48 4.28
C LEU A 258 -16.80 22.34 4.24
N ALA A 259 -16.83 23.43 5.00
CA ALA A 259 -17.91 24.41 4.96
C ALA A 259 -17.98 25.17 3.62
N GLU A 260 -16.82 25.43 3.02
CA GLU A 260 -16.68 26.09 1.71
C GLU A 260 -16.92 25.15 0.52
N ALA A 261 -16.83 23.84 0.74
CA ALA A 261 -17.03 22.85 -0.32
C ALA A 261 -18.51 22.76 -0.76
N LYS A 262 -18.79 23.08 -2.03
CA LYS A 262 -20.14 22.97 -2.62
C LYS A 262 -20.63 21.51 -2.75
N LYS A 263 -19.71 20.54 -2.84
CA LYS A 263 -20.00 19.09 -2.83
C LYS A 263 -18.86 18.36 -2.11
N PHE A 264 -19.20 17.64 -1.05
CA PHE A 264 -18.26 16.74 -0.37
C PHE A 264 -18.25 15.39 -1.09
N ARG A 265 -17.18 15.10 -1.83
CA ARG A 265 -16.93 13.76 -2.36
C ARG A 265 -15.96 13.06 -1.41
N VAL A 266 -16.47 12.09 -0.65
CA VAL A 266 -15.66 11.15 0.13
C VAL A 266 -14.70 10.42 -0.83
N ARG A 267 -13.45 10.17 -0.40
CA ARG A 267 -12.49 9.41 -1.21
C ARG A 267 -13.06 8.02 -1.47
N GLN A 268 -13.24 7.71 -2.75
CA GLN A 268 -13.78 6.47 -3.30
C GLN A 268 -12.98 5.26 -2.85
N LYS A 269 -13.54 4.47 -1.93
CA LYS A 269 -13.32 3.02 -1.89
C LYS A 269 -14.61 2.25 -1.62
N ASP A 270 -15.64 2.90 -1.09
CA ASP A 270 -16.94 2.25 -0.89
C ASP A 270 -17.83 2.49 -2.10
N ILE A 271 -18.37 1.39 -2.64
CA ILE A 271 -19.36 1.45 -3.71
C ILE A 271 -20.71 1.65 -3.05
N VAL A 272 -21.15 2.91 -2.99
CA VAL A 272 -22.43 3.30 -2.41
C VAL A 272 -23.34 3.79 -3.52
N SER A 273 -24.52 3.19 -3.63
CA SER A 273 -25.60 3.65 -4.53
C SER A 273 -25.24 3.67 -6.03
N SER A 274 -24.51 2.66 -6.53
CA SER A 274 -24.32 2.45 -7.96
C SER A 274 -24.89 1.10 -8.40
N PRO A 275 -25.99 1.06 -9.18
CA PRO A 275 -26.48 -0.19 -9.74
C PRO A 275 -25.50 -0.73 -10.79
N PHE A 276 -25.13 -2.01 -10.69
CA PHE A 276 -24.36 -2.69 -11.72
C PHE A 276 -25.32 -3.47 -12.61
N ILE A 277 -25.46 -3.04 -13.85
CA ILE A 277 -26.35 -3.65 -14.84
C ILE A 277 -25.49 -4.07 -16.03
N MET A 278 -25.58 -5.33 -16.45
CA MET A 278 -24.91 -5.84 -17.67
C MET A 278 -23.40 -5.63 -17.72
N THR A 279 -22.74 -5.59 -16.57
CA THR A 279 -21.29 -5.38 -16.47
C THR A 279 -20.63 -6.68 -16.01
N PRO A 280 -19.90 -7.39 -16.89
CA PRO A 280 -19.17 -8.58 -16.48
C PRO A 280 -18.00 -8.15 -15.58
N LEU A 281 -18.02 -8.60 -14.33
CA LEU A 281 -16.96 -8.32 -13.35
C LEU A 281 -15.93 -9.45 -13.44
N THR A 282 -15.06 -9.35 -14.45
CA THR A 282 -13.95 -10.29 -14.69
C THR A 282 -12.63 -9.71 -14.16
N PHE A 283 -11.83 -10.50 -13.46
CA PHE A 283 -10.49 -10.09 -12.96
C PHE A 283 -10.49 -8.87 -12.00
N ALA A 284 -11.40 -8.81 -11.04
CA ALA A 284 -11.39 -7.77 -10.01
C ALA A 284 -10.37 -8.07 -8.88
N SER A 285 -9.07 -8.16 -9.20
CA SER A 285 -8.05 -8.68 -8.29
C SER A 285 -7.48 -7.67 -7.26
N ALA A 286 -7.86 -6.39 -7.30
CA ALA A 286 -7.32 -5.40 -6.36
C ALA A 286 -8.30 -4.34 -5.82
N PRO A 287 -9.28 -3.82 -6.58
CA PRO A 287 -10.10 -2.73 -6.07
C PRO A 287 -11.42 -3.17 -5.43
N LEU A 288 -11.85 -4.44 -5.53
CA LEU A 288 -13.10 -4.94 -4.92
C LEU A 288 -12.88 -5.85 -3.70
N SER A 289 -11.66 -6.34 -3.51
CA SER A 289 -11.38 -7.33 -2.47
C SER A 289 -11.66 -6.79 -1.08
N ASN A 290 -11.32 -5.51 -0.83
CA ASN A 290 -11.42 -4.86 0.49
C ASN A 290 -12.47 -3.72 0.51
N THR A 291 -13.48 -3.76 -0.35
CA THR A 291 -14.46 -2.66 -0.46
C THR A 291 -15.80 -3.01 0.15
N PHE A 292 -16.39 -2.03 0.83
CA PHE A 292 -17.75 -2.10 1.32
C PHE A 292 -18.68 -1.84 0.13
N ILE A 293 -19.60 -2.78 -0.10
CA ILE A 293 -20.62 -2.69 -1.14
C ILE A 293 -21.95 -2.45 -0.44
N VAL A 294 -22.53 -1.27 -0.63
CA VAL A 294 -23.71 -0.81 0.11
C VAL A 294 -24.73 -0.19 -0.85
N LEU A 295 -25.98 -0.66 -0.82
CA LEU A 295 -27.07 -0.14 -1.67
C LEU A 295 -26.78 -0.19 -3.19
N SER A 296 -26.08 -1.22 -3.66
CA SER A 296 -25.82 -1.42 -5.09
C SER A 296 -26.50 -2.69 -5.57
N PRO A 297 -27.65 -2.62 -6.27
CA PRO A 297 -28.23 -3.81 -6.88
C PRO A 297 -27.32 -4.29 -8.02
N LEU A 298 -27.09 -5.60 -8.09
CA LEU A 298 -26.37 -6.23 -9.19
C LEU A 298 -27.37 -7.03 -10.02
N VAL A 299 -27.41 -6.76 -11.32
CA VAL A 299 -28.31 -7.42 -12.26
C VAL A 299 -27.54 -7.82 -13.51
N LEU A 300 -27.63 -9.11 -13.88
CA LEU A 300 -27.09 -9.65 -15.12
C LEU A 300 -25.57 -9.38 -15.30
N SER A 301 -24.83 -9.48 -14.20
CA SER A 301 -23.39 -9.23 -14.14
C SER A 301 -22.69 -10.52 -13.70
N PRO A 302 -22.10 -11.31 -14.62
CA PRO A 302 -21.34 -12.49 -14.22
C PRO A 302 -20.09 -12.04 -13.44
N ILE A 303 -19.84 -12.70 -12.32
CA ILE A 303 -18.69 -12.42 -11.47
C ILE A 303 -17.72 -13.59 -11.62
N THR A 304 -16.55 -13.33 -12.21
CA THR A 304 -15.53 -14.36 -12.41
C THR A 304 -14.17 -13.93 -11.87
N LEU A 305 -13.50 -14.85 -11.17
CA LEU A 305 -12.13 -14.66 -10.70
C LEU A 305 -11.95 -13.45 -9.74
N SER A 306 -12.90 -13.23 -8.85
CA SER A 306 -12.89 -12.09 -7.91
C SER A 306 -12.76 -12.57 -6.45
N PRO A 307 -11.54 -12.57 -5.89
CA PRO A 307 -11.35 -12.84 -4.47
C PRO A 307 -11.83 -11.64 -3.63
N ALA A 308 -12.65 -11.90 -2.62
CA ALA A 308 -13.08 -10.89 -1.64
C ALA A 308 -12.50 -11.19 -0.25
N VAL A 309 -11.83 -10.19 0.35
CA VAL A 309 -11.17 -10.27 1.64
C VAL A 309 -11.51 -9.01 2.43
N LEU A 310 -12.34 -9.11 3.48
CA LEU A 310 -12.79 -7.96 4.28
C LEU A 310 -13.70 -6.96 3.51
N GLY A 311 -14.69 -7.48 2.79
CA GLY A 311 -15.69 -6.66 2.08
C GLY A 311 -17.10 -7.08 2.46
N PRO A 312 -17.74 -6.46 3.48
CA PRO A 312 -19.13 -6.74 3.78
C PRO A 312 -20.04 -6.19 2.67
N ILE A 313 -21.10 -6.94 2.40
CA ILE A 313 -22.05 -6.64 1.34
C ILE A 313 -23.42 -6.46 2.00
N ILE A 314 -23.96 -5.24 1.91
CA ILE A 314 -25.16 -4.82 2.65
C ILE A 314 -26.18 -4.21 1.68
N LEU A 315 -27.43 -4.66 1.75
CA LEU A 315 -28.56 -4.08 0.99
C LEU A 315 -28.34 -4.04 -0.53
N SER A 316 -27.77 -5.10 -1.09
CA SER A 316 -27.38 -5.15 -2.50
C SER A 316 -28.01 -6.37 -3.17
N PRO A 317 -29.26 -6.33 -3.66
CA PRO A 317 -29.93 -7.50 -4.22
C PRO A 317 -29.24 -8.02 -5.48
N TRP A 318 -29.19 -9.35 -5.65
CA TRP A 318 -28.47 -10.05 -6.72
C TRP A 318 -29.43 -10.83 -7.60
N VAL A 319 -29.44 -10.52 -8.90
CA VAL A 319 -30.34 -11.16 -9.87
C VAL A 319 -29.57 -11.57 -11.12
N PHE A 320 -29.61 -12.86 -11.47
CA PHE A 320 -28.91 -13.45 -12.61
C PHE A 320 -27.38 -13.25 -12.58
N ILE A 321 -26.74 -13.63 -11.48
CA ILE A 321 -25.30 -13.45 -11.25
C ILE A 321 -24.65 -14.81 -11.04
N PRO A 322 -24.06 -15.42 -12.06
CA PRO A 322 -23.20 -16.57 -11.85
C PRO A 322 -21.91 -16.14 -11.15
N LEU A 323 -21.61 -16.79 -10.03
CA LEU A 323 -20.36 -16.65 -9.27
C LEU A 323 -19.43 -17.82 -9.63
N VAL A 324 -18.32 -17.54 -10.27
CA VAL A 324 -17.34 -18.56 -10.67
C VAL A 324 -15.95 -18.19 -10.16
N LEU A 325 -15.32 -19.08 -9.40
CA LEU A 325 -13.95 -18.90 -8.88
C LEU A 325 -13.80 -17.62 -8.03
N SER A 326 -14.74 -17.40 -7.10
CA SER A 326 -14.77 -16.22 -6.23
C SER A 326 -14.60 -16.61 -4.75
N PRO A 327 -13.37 -16.80 -4.25
CA PRO A 327 -13.14 -17.10 -2.85
C PRO A 327 -13.49 -15.89 -1.97
N ARG A 328 -14.18 -16.14 -0.85
CA ARG A 328 -14.66 -15.11 0.08
C ARG A 328 -14.15 -15.36 1.49
N VAL A 329 -13.51 -14.35 2.08
CA VAL A 329 -12.99 -14.40 3.45
C VAL A 329 -13.41 -13.13 4.20
N LEU A 330 -14.01 -13.30 5.38
CA LEU A 330 -14.41 -12.19 6.27
C LEU A 330 -15.34 -11.16 5.59
N SER A 331 -16.30 -11.62 4.80
CA SER A 331 -17.20 -10.77 4.03
C SER A 331 -18.66 -11.06 4.39
N PRO A 332 -19.21 -10.53 5.50
CA PRO A 332 -20.59 -10.82 5.88
C PRO A 332 -21.58 -10.31 4.83
N LEU A 333 -22.63 -11.10 4.56
CA LEU A 333 -23.74 -10.73 3.67
C LEU A 333 -24.97 -10.44 4.52
N ILE A 334 -25.49 -9.21 4.41
CA ILE A 334 -26.61 -8.73 5.22
C ILE A 334 -27.68 -8.15 4.30
N VAL A 335 -28.90 -8.69 4.38
CA VAL A 335 -30.07 -8.23 3.60
C VAL A 335 -29.75 -8.20 2.10
N ASN A 336 -29.42 -9.37 1.57
CA ASN A 336 -29.10 -9.53 0.15
C ASN A 336 -29.92 -10.70 -0.44
N PRO A 337 -31.05 -10.44 -1.13
CA PRO A 337 -31.77 -11.50 -1.83
C PRO A 337 -30.99 -11.99 -3.05
N LEU A 338 -30.89 -13.31 -3.20
CA LEU A 338 -30.17 -13.99 -4.28
C LEU A 338 -31.16 -14.73 -5.18
N ILE A 339 -31.25 -14.34 -6.46
CA ILE A 339 -32.17 -14.95 -7.43
C ILE A 339 -31.39 -15.36 -8.69
N PHE A 340 -31.46 -16.64 -9.08
CA PHE A 340 -30.76 -17.19 -10.26
C PHE A 340 -29.25 -16.91 -10.28
N SER A 341 -28.60 -17.13 -9.14
CA SER A 341 -27.17 -16.92 -8.92
C SER A 341 -26.47 -18.24 -8.57
N PRO A 342 -26.03 -19.03 -9.56
CA PRO A 342 -25.27 -20.25 -9.29
C PRO A 342 -23.89 -19.92 -8.73
N ILE A 343 -23.46 -20.67 -7.71
CA ILE A 343 -22.17 -20.49 -7.04
C ILE A 343 -21.28 -21.71 -7.34
N ILE A 344 -20.19 -21.49 -8.05
CA ILE A 344 -19.28 -22.53 -8.52
C ILE A 344 -17.86 -22.21 -8.07
N LEU A 345 -17.18 -23.20 -7.46
CA LEU A 345 -15.76 -23.10 -7.07
C LEU A 345 -15.44 -21.87 -6.19
N SER A 346 -16.30 -21.57 -5.23
CA SER A 346 -16.17 -20.39 -4.38
C SER A 346 -16.07 -20.83 -2.91
N PRO A 347 -14.87 -20.94 -2.33
CA PRO A 347 -14.73 -21.26 -0.91
C PRO A 347 -15.16 -20.06 -0.06
N LEU A 348 -15.97 -20.32 0.97
CA LEU A 348 -16.48 -19.32 1.92
C LEU A 348 -15.89 -19.58 3.31
N VAL A 349 -15.18 -18.59 3.87
CA VAL A 349 -14.60 -18.65 5.21
C VAL A 349 -15.00 -17.42 6.02
N LEU A 350 -15.51 -17.63 7.23
CA LEU A 350 -15.96 -16.55 8.13
C LEU A 350 -16.97 -15.60 7.45
N HIS A 351 -17.96 -16.20 6.82
CA HIS A 351 -18.94 -15.51 5.99
C HIS A 351 -20.35 -15.72 6.55
N PRO A 352 -20.80 -14.95 7.57
CA PRO A 352 -22.17 -15.06 8.05
C PRO A 352 -23.15 -14.54 6.99
N LEU A 353 -24.28 -15.23 6.87
CA LEU A 353 -25.35 -14.95 5.92
C LEU A 353 -26.62 -14.62 6.72
N ILE A 354 -27.01 -13.35 6.73
CA ILE A 354 -28.12 -12.84 7.54
C ILE A 354 -29.17 -12.21 6.62
N LEU A 355 -30.40 -12.70 6.67
CA LEU A 355 -31.51 -12.19 5.83
C LEU A 355 -31.21 -12.28 4.32
N VAL A 356 -30.74 -13.45 3.88
CA VAL A 356 -30.37 -13.73 2.49
C VAL A 356 -31.34 -14.76 1.91
N PRO A 357 -32.53 -14.37 1.42
CA PRO A 357 -33.43 -15.31 0.75
C PRO A 357 -32.83 -15.76 -0.59
N GLY A 358 -32.90 -17.06 -0.88
CA GLY A 358 -32.31 -17.66 -2.08
C GLY A 358 -33.32 -18.45 -2.92
N VAL A 359 -33.37 -18.18 -4.22
CA VAL A 359 -34.23 -18.92 -5.17
C VAL A 359 -33.41 -19.32 -6.40
N PHE A 360 -33.41 -20.61 -6.76
CA PHE A 360 -32.67 -21.16 -7.91
C PHE A 360 -31.15 -20.87 -7.89
N ASN A 361 -30.51 -21.14 -6.75
CA ASN A 361 -29.07 -20.92 -6.55
C ASN A 361 -28.36 -22.25 -6.25
N PRO A 362 -27.93 -23.01 -7.28
CA PRO A 362 -27.15 -24.22 -7.04
C PRO A 362 -25.75 -23.85 -6.51
N ILE A 363 -25.29 -24.59 -5.51
CA ILE A 363 -23.95 -24.44 -4.91
C ILE A 363 -23.13 -25.68 -5.23
N VAL A 364 -22.04 -25.51 -5.98
CA VAL A 364 -21.20 -26.61 -6.46
C VAL A 364 -19.74 -26.35 -6.10
N LEU A 365 -19.06 -27.35 -5.54
CA LEU A 365 -17.61 -27.33 -5.24
C LEU A 365 -17.19 -26.11 -4.39
N SER A 366 -18.00 -25.75 -3.41
CA SER A 366 -17.83 -24.53 -2.62
C SER A 366 -17.77 -24.91 -1.13
N PRO A 367 -16.58 -25.11 -0.54
CA PRO A 367 -16.47 -25.46 0.88
C PRO A 367 -16.87 -24.27 1.76
N LEU A 368 -17.62 -24.55 2.83
CA LEU A 368 -18.13 -23.53 3.75
C LEU A 368 -17.58 -23.77 5.16
N VAL A 369 -16.92 -22.76 5.72
CA VAL A 369 -16.32 -22.81 7.07
C VAL A 369 -16.71 -21.58 7.87
N LEU A 370 -17.30 -21.77 9.05
CA LEU A 370 -17.71 -20.68 9.96
C LEU A 370 -18.64 -19.65 9.26
N SER A 371 -19.60 -20.15 8.50
CA SER A 371 -20.63 -19.37 7.82
C SER A 371 -22.02 -19.74 8.36
N PRO A 372 -22.46 -19.10 9.47
CA PRO A 372 -23.80 -19.32 9.99
C PRO A 372 -24.85 -18.72 9.04
N PHE A 373 -25.97 -19.42 8.88
CA PHE A 373 -27.13 -18.94 8.12
C PHE A 373 -28.25 -18.59 9.08
N ILE A 374 -28.71 -17.34 9.02
CA ILE A 374 -29.73 -16.79 9.92
C ILE A 374 -30.82 -16.12 9.10
N LEU A 375 -32.08 -16.57 9.27
CA LEU A 375 -33.25 -15.99 8.59
C LEU A 375 -33.10 -15.94 7.05
N SER A 376 -32.47 -16.97 6.48
CA SER A 376 -32.22 -17.10 5.03
C SER A 376 -33.06 -18.25 4.46
N PRO A 377 -34.30 -18.00 3.99
CA PRO A 377 -35.12 -19.03 3.35
C PRO A 377 -34.51 -19.44 2.00
N GLN A 378 -34.51 -20.73 1.68
CA GLN A 378 -33.93 -21.25 0.43
C GLN A 378 -34.91 -22.15 -0.33
N VAL A 379 -35.01 -21.93 -1.64
CA VAL A 379 -35.88 -22.69 -2.54
C VAL A 379 -35.12 -23.10 -3.80
N PHE A 380 -35.10 -24.39 -4.12
CA PHE A 380 -34.39 -24.96 -5.27
C PHE A 380 -32.88 -24.61 -5.29
N THR A 381 -32.21 -24.84 -4.17
CA THR A 381 -30.77 -24.60 -3.98
C THR A 381 -30.04 -25.92 -3.71
N PRO A 382 -29.79 -26.77 -4.73
CA PRO A 382 -29.05 -28.00 -4.53
C PRO A 382 -27.60 -27.70 -4.12
N VAL A 383 -27.09 -28.44 -3.13
CA VAL A 383 -25.75 -28.26 -2.56
C VAL A 383 -24.94 -29.52 -2.84
N ILE A 384 -23.98 -29.41 -3.76
CA ILE A 384 -23.23 -30.55 -4.33
C ILE A 384 -21.73 -30.37 -4.04
N LEU A 385 -21.07 -31.41 -3.53
CA LEU A 385 -19.61 -31.45 -3.30
C LEU A 385 -19.09 -30.26 -2.49
N SER A 386 -19.81 -29.86 -1.47
CA SER A 386 -19.56 -28.67 -0.65
C SER A 386 -19.48 -29.07 0.82
N PRO A 387 -18.27 -29.33 1.35
CA PRO A 387 -18.12 -29.69 2.76
C PRO A 387 -18.45 -28.49 3.66
N MET A 388 -19.13 -28.74 4.78
CA MET A 388 -19.56 -27.71 5.73
C MET A 388 -18.98 -27.96 7.12
N VAL A 389 -18.42 -26.92 7.75
CA VAL A 389 -17.88 -27.00 9.11
C VAL A 389 -18.30 -25.77 9.91
N LEU A 390 -18.90 -25.98 11.08
CA LEU A 390 -19.34 -24.91 12.00
C LEU A 390 -20.35 -23.93 11.36
N ASN A 391 -21.35 -24.49 10.68
CA ASN A 391 -22.38 -23.73 9.97
C ASN A 391 -23.77 -23.98 10.57
N PRO A 392 -24.14 -23.31 11.67
CA PRO A 392 -25.49 -23.43 12.20
C PRO A 392 -26.51 -22.84 11.22
N LEU A 393 -27.61 -23.55 11.04
CA LEU A 393 -28.77 -23.12 10.25
C LEU A 393 -29.88 -22.73 11.22
N ILE A 394 -30.21 -21.43 11.30
CA ILE A 394 -31.18 -20.89 12.26
C ILE A 394 -32.30 -20.18 11.50
N LEU A 395 -33.55 -20.65 11.65
CA LEU A 395 -34.73 -20.06 11.01
C LEU A 395 -34.61 -20.00 9.47
N THR A 396 -34.05 -21.06 8.87
CA THR A 396 -33.80 -21.16 7.43
C THR A 396 -34.68 -22.24 6.80
N PRO A 397 -35.94 -21.94 6.42
CA PRO A 397 -36.78 -22.93 5.76
C PRO A 397 -36.18 -23.31 4.40
N MET A 398 -36.14 -24.61 4.10
CA MET A 398 -35.54 -25.15 2.88
C MET A 398 -36.58 -25.94 2.09
N ALA A 399 -36.72 -25.67 0.79
CA ALA A 399 -37.61 -26.40 -0.11
C ALA A 399 -36.88 -26.86 -1.39
N GLY A 400 -36.95 -28.15 -1.72
CA GLY A 400 -36.39 -28.69 -2.98
C GLY A 400 -34.88 -28.52 -3.13
N SER A 401 -34.13 -28.63 -2.04
CA SER A 401 -32.68 -28.34 -1.96
C SER A 401 -31.90 -29.55 -1.48
N PRO A 402 -31.64 -30.55 -2.33
CA PRO A 402 -30.92 -31.75 -1.93
C PRO A 402 -29.44 -31.47 -1.62
N LEU A 403 -28.90 -32.24 -0.67
CA LEU A 403 -27.53 -32.22 -0.20
C LEU A 403 -26.81 -33.49 -0.67
N ILE A 404 -25.88 -33.36 -1.63
CA ILE A 404 -25.24 -34.50 -2.32
C ILE A 404 -23.72 -34.43 -2.16
N LEU A 405 -23.11 -35.49 -1.63
CA LEU A 405 -21.64 -35.61 -1.48
C LEU A 405 -21.00 -34.43 -0.70
N SER A 406 -21.74 -33.88 0.26
CA SER A 406 -21.37 -32.70 1.05
C SER A 406 -21.33 -33.09 2.53
N PRO A 407 -20.15 -33.49 3.06
CA PRO A 407 -20.03 -33.86 4.46
C PRO A 407 -20.19 -32.63 5.35
N PHE A 408 -20.84 -32.77 6.51
CA PHE A 408 -21.07 -31.64 7.43
C PHE A 408 -20.81 -31.97 8.90
N VAL A 409 -20.14 -31.05 9.60
CA VAL A 409 -19.77 -31.22 11.01
C VAL A 409 -20.10 -29.94 11.80
N LEU A 410 -20.67 -30.10 13.01
CA LEU A 410 -20.99 -28.98 13.91
C LEU A 410 -21.93 -27.94 13.27
N SER A 411 -22.91 -28.41 12.51
CA SER A 411 -23.91 -27.58 11.82
C SER A 411 -25.33 -27.92 12.31
N PRO A 412 -25.73 -27.47 13.52
CA PRO A 412 -27.06 -27.71 14.04
C PRO A 412 -28.12 -27.00 13.19
N ILE A 413 -29.29 -27.62 13.10
CA ILE A 413 -30.45 -27.16 12.33
C ILE A 413 -31.54 -26.79 13.34
N ILE A 414 -31.85 -25.50 13.46
CA ILE A 414 -32.68 -24.95 14.54
C ILE A 414 -33.84 -24.14 13.95
N TYR A 415 -35.08 -24.51 14.28
CA TYR A 415 -36.31 -23.83 13.81
C TYR A 415 -36.41 -23.66 12.28
N SER A 416 -35.84 -24.57 11.52
CA SER A 416 -35.76 -24.51 10.06
C SER A 416 -36.51 -25.68 9.42
N PRO A 417 -37.77 -25.51 9.00
CA PRO A 417 -38.53 -26.59 8.38
C PRO A 417 -37.97 -26.95 7.00
N GLN A 418 -37.93 -28.24 6.69
CA GLN A 418 -37.42 -28.78 5.43
C GLN A 418 -38.54 -29.48 4.65
N PHE A 419 -38.66 -29.16 3.36
CA PHE A 419 -39.65 -29.73 2.44
C PHE A 419 -38.94 -30.27 1.19
N LEU A 420 -39.21 -31.51 0.79
CA LEU A 420 -38.55 -32.14 -0.38
C LEU A 420 -37.01 -32.04 -0.29
N PHE A 421 -36.46 -32.49 0.83
CA PHE A 421 -35.03 -32.41 1.15
C PHE A 421 -34.41 -33.80 1.15
N ALA A 422 -33.29 -34.00 0.46
CA ALA A 422 -32.62 -35.29 0.43
C ALA A 422 -31.15 -35.16 0.84
N VAL A 423 -30.65 -36.08 1.65
CA VAL A 423 -29.25 -36.15 2.09
C VAL A 423 -28.63 -37.40 1.50
N VAL A 424 -27.84 -37.26 0.43
CA VAL A 424 -27.28 -38.38 -0.33
C VAL A 424 -25.76 -38.40 -0.23
N LEU A 425 -25.19 -39.51 0.27
CA LEU A 425 -23.74 -39.74 0.35
C LEU A 425 -22.97 -38.62 1.10
N SER A 426 -23.62 -38.01 2.08
CA SER A 426 -23.11 -36.89 2.88
C SER A 426 -23.00 -37.29 4.35
N PRO A 427 -21.82 -37.75 4.82
CA PRO A 427 -21.64 -38.12 6.21
C PRO A 427 -21.71 -36.88 7.12
N TYR A 428 -22.28 -37.03 8.31
CA TYR A 428 -22.46 -35.91 9.23
C TYR A 428 -22.20 -36.22 10.70
N ALA A 429 -21.74 -35.21 11.44
CA ALA A 429 -21.44 -35.34 12.86
C ALA A 429 -21.79 -34.09 13.68
N LEU A 430 -22.26 -34.29 14.92
CA LEU A 430 -22.51 -33.20 15.89
C LEU A 430 -23.43 -32.09 15.34
N SER A 431 -24.46 -32.49 14.61
CA SER A 431 -25.37 -31.60 13.89
C SER A 431 -26.83 -31.93 14.23
N PRO A 432 -27.29 -31.63 15.46
CA PRO A 432 -28.63 -31.96 15.90
C PRO A 432 -29.70 -31.17 15.14
N LEU A 433 -30.86 -31.80 14.95
CA LEU A 433 -32.09 -31.13 14.53
C LEU A 433 -32.89 -30.74 15.76
N ILE A 434 -33.15 -29.44 15.92
CA ILE A 434 -33.86 -28.85 17.04
C ILE A 434 -35.09 -28.13 16.51
N GLU A 435 -36.27 -28.67 16.85
CA GLU A 435 -37.58 -28.07 16.55
C GLU A 435 -37.80 -27.72 15.06
N SER A 436 -37.17 -28.49 14.17
CA SER A 436 -37.32 -28.42 12.72
C SER A 436 -38.22 -29.54 12.20
N LYS A 437 -39.30 -29.21 11.49
CA LYS A 437 -40.17 -30.21 10.83
C LYS A 437 -39.54 -30.65 9.51
N LEU A 438 -39.41 -31.95 9.26
CA LEU A 438 -39.07 -32.48 7.95
C LEU A 438 -40.31 -33.09 7.29
N ILE A 439 -40.56 -32.74 6.03
CA ILE A 439 -41.69 -33.22 5.24
C ILE A 439 -41.12 -33.70 3.90
N ALA A 440 -41.41 -34.97 3.55
CA ALA A 440 -40.90 -35.62 2.35
C ALA A 440 -39.35 -35.51 2.24
N SER A 441 -38.67 -35.97 3.29
CA SER A 441 -37.21 -35.98 3.37
C SER A 441 -36.64 -37.39 3.40
N GLU A 442 -35.57 -37.62 2.63
CA GLU A 442 -34.89 -38.92 2.58
C GLU A 442 -33.39 -38.77 2.87
N VAL A 443 -32.84 -39.78 3.55
CA VAL A 443 -31.41 -39.86 3.92
C VAL A 443 -30.88 -41.16 3.32
N VAL A 444 -29.95 -41.06 2.37
CA VAL A 444 -29.44 -42.18 1.57
C VAL A 444 -27.92 -42.25 1.70
N LEU A 445 -27.42 -43.36 2.27
CA LEU A 445 -25.98 -43.67 2.36
C LEU A 445 -25.14 -42.57 3.04
N SER A 446 -25.70 -41.88 4.03
CA SER A 446 -25.09 -40.78 4.78
C SER A 446 -24.94 -41.16 6.25
N PRO A 447 -23.77 -41.67 6.68
CA PRO A 447 -23.57 -42.10 8.06
C PRO A 447 -23.54 -40.89 9.01
N SER A 448 -24.09 -41.08 10.21
CA SER A 448 -24.23 -40.05 11.25
C SER A 448 -23.37 -40.37 12.49
N TRP A 449 -22.86 -39.35 13.18
CA TRP A 449 -22.08 -39.50 14.41
C TRP A 449 -22.41 -38.41 15.43
N LEU A 450 -22.99 -38.78 16.59
CA LEU A 450 -23.37 -37.85 17.67
C LEU A 450 -24.28 -36.70 17.19
N SER A 451 -25.29 -36.98 16.35
CA SER A 451 -26.19 -36.00 15.73
C SER A 451 -27.66 -36.29 15.99
#